data_AF-A0A975KJD0-F1
#
_entry.id   AF-A0A975KJD0-F1
#
_cell.length_a   1.000
_cell.length_b   1.000
_cell.length_c   1.000
_cell.angle_alpha   90.00
_cell.angle_beta   90.00
_cell.angle_gamma   90.00
#
_symmetry.space_group_name_H-M   'P 1'
#
loop_
_entity.id
_entity.type
_entity.pdbx_description
1 polymer ?
#
loop_
_entity_poly.entity_id
_entity_poly.type
_entity_poly.pdbx_seq_one_letter_code
_entity_poly.pdbx_strand_id
1 'polypeptide(L)'
;MTQLDTLDKIHPDLISAFLTTGKCDGIPAEVQVFLKQLQWAAEIYEYERNITRAAKQLRQRINAQQHINVDERTCKARIYAAINYFNIDNNVSIKVWESNYADKYEDLAKLCAAAGDYKNQGKCYAAALECRRRASEIAEADRNLGIVFLISPELTPEDLGYSKASLKEIAAKHNKGFYLNLIDSLPIEKVEKKRLLRDADIQEAEYEELNEE
;
A
#
# COMPACT_ATOMS: atom_id res chain seq x y z
N MET A 1 12.00 27.57 -8.46
CA MET A 1 12.40 26.41 -7.63
C MET A 1 11.93 26.71 -6.23
N THR A 2 11.02 25.92 -5.68
CA THR A 2 10.54 26.15 -4.30
C THR A 2 11.66 25.79 -3.32
N GLN A 3 11.69 26.42 -2.14
CA GLN A 3 12.69 26.11 -1.10
C GLN A 3 12.61 24.65 -0.61
N LEU A 4 11.47 23.98 -0.86
CA LEU A 4 11.29 22.54 -0.62
C LEU A 4 12.02 21.69 -1.67
N ASP A 5 11.93 22.03 -2.96
CA ASP A 5 12.62 21.30 -4.04
C ASP A 5 14.15 21.31 -3.88
N THR A 6 14.69 22.35 -3.23
CA THR A 6 16.12 22.44 -2.87
C THR A 6 16.46 21.59 -1.66
N LEU A 7 15.51 21.39 -0.75
CA LEU A 7 15.68 20.60 0.48
C LEU A 7 15.65 19.10 0.17
N ASP A 8 14.78 18.69 -0.75
CA ASP A 8 14.65 17.29 -1.21
C ASP A 8 15.89 16.77 -1.95
N LYS A 9 16.74 17.68 -2.44
CA LYS A 9 18.02 17.34 -3.09
C LYS A 9 19.16 17.12 -2.09
N ILE A 10 18.98 17.52 -0.84
CA ILE A 10 20.02 17.39 0.20
C ILE A 10 19.91 16.00 0.82
N HIS A 11 21.07 15.37 1.06
CA HIS A 11 21.12 14.05 1.69
C HIS A 11 20.52 14.09 3.11
N PRO A 12 19.63 13.13 3.48
CA PRO A 12 18.98 13.10 4.79
C PRO A 12 19.95 13.17 5.98
N ASP A 13 21.13 12.57 5.86
CA ASP A 13 22.15 12.60 6.92
C ASP A 13 22.70 14.00 7.22
N LEU A 14 22.78 14.88 6.22
CA LEU A 14 23.19 16.28 6.45
C LEU A 14 22.09 17.04 7.17
N ILE A 15 20.83 16.71 6.89
CA ILE A 15 19.66 17.30 7.52
C ILE A 15 19.57 16.83 8.97
N SER A 16 19.75 15.54 9.25
CA SER A 16 19.75 14.99 10.61
C SER A 16 20.92 15.52 11.45
N ALA A 17 22.11 15.63 10.85
CA ALA A 17 23.27 16.24 11.49
C ALA A 17 23.00 17.71 11.85
N PHE A 18 22.41 18.49 10.95
CA PHE A 18 22.04 19.87 11.22
C PHE A 18 20.98 20.01 12.32
N LEU A 19 19.95 19.16 12.30
CA LEU A 19 18.90 19.16 13.33
C LEU A 19 19.45 18.79 14.71
N THR A 20 20.48 17.95 14.78
CA THR A 20 21.10 17.50 16.04
C THR A 20 22.14 18.49 16.58
N THR A 21 23.00 19.02 15.71
CA THR A 21 24.18 19.82 16.11
C THR A 21 24.00 21.33 15.91
N GLY A 22 22.99 21.74 15.13
CA GLY A 22 22.69 23.13 14.83
C GLY A 22 23.67 23.82 13.85
N LYS A 23 24.69 23.11 13.34
CA LYS A 23 25.68 23.60 12.39
C LYS A 23 26.00 22.52 11.35
N CYS A 24 25.98 22.87 10.07
CA CYS A 24 26.37 21.98 8.98
C CYS A 24 26.96 22.79 7.83
N ASP A 25 28.21 22.54 7.46
CA ASP A 25 28.91 23.31 6.41
C ASP A 25 28.42 22.95 5.00
N GLY A 26 27.76 21.81 4.83
CA GLY A 26 27.26 21.33 3.53
C GLY A 26 25.91 21.90 3.07
N ILE A 27 25.24 22.71 3.90
CA ILE A 27 23.91 23.26 3.57
C ILE A 27 24.02 24.78 3.37
N PRO A 28 23.48 25.37 2.28
CA PRO A 28 23.48 26.81 2.10
C PRO A 28 22.80 27.57 3.25
N ALA A 29 23.33 28.72 3.64
CA ALA A 29 22.85 29.49 4.80
C ALA A 29 21.35 29.83 4.73
N GLU A 30 20.82 30.15 3.55
CA GLU A 30 19.39 30.42 3.36
C GLU A 30 18.51 29.19 3.64
N VAL A 31 18.99 28.00 3.24
CA VAL A 31 18.29 26.73 3.44
C VAL A 31 18.33 26.34 4.92
N GLN A 32 19.43 26.63 5.63
CA GLN A 32 19.51 26.43 7.08
C GLN A 32 18.49 27.28 7.86
N VAL A 33 18.30 28.54 7.45
CA VAL A 33 17.28 29.44 8.04
C VAL A 33 15.88 28.87 7.84
N PHE A 34 15.57 28.41 6.63
CA PHE A 34 14.30 27.79 6.29
C PHE A 34 14.08 26.47 7.05
N LEU A 35 15.09 25.62 7.15
CA LEU A 35 15.01 24.35 7.89
C LEU A 35 14.75 24.56 9.39
N LYS A 36 15.37 25.58 10.01
CA LYS A 36 15.05 25.99 11.39
C LYS A 36 13.59 26.47 11.54
N GLN A 37 13.08 27.22 10.56
CA GLN A 37 11.67 27.62 10.56
C GLN A 37 10.74 26.41 10.47
N LEU A 38 11.08 25.39 9.66
CA LEU A 38 10.31 24.14 9.57
C LEU A 38 10.36 23.35 10.88
N GLN A 39 11.52 23.24 11.51
CA GLN A 39 11.67 22.59 12.82
C GLN A 39 10.77 23.27 13.87
N TRP A 40 10.82 24.60 13.98
CA TRP A 40 9.96 25.32 14.92
C TRP A 40 8.48 25.18 14.58
N ALA A 41 8.14 25.12 13.29
CA ALA A 41 6.77 24.91 12.86
C ALA A 41 6.25 23.52 13.28
N ALA A 42 7.09 22.49 13.18
CA ALA A 42 6.75 21.14 13.65
C ALA A 42 6.58 21.10 15.18
N GLU A 43 7.54 21.65 15.93
CA GLU A 43 7.48 21.74 17.40
C GLU A 43 6.21 22.47 17.86
N ILE A 44 5.89 23.63 17.27
CA ILE A 44 4.72 24.42 17.65
C ILE A 44 3.44 23.68 17.31
N TYR A 45 3.36 23.04 16.14
CA TYR A 45 2.16 22.35 15.71
C TYR A 45 1.85 21.08 16.51
N GLU A 46 2.88 20.45 17.09
CA GLU A 46 2.70 19.29 17.96
C GLU A 46 1.80 19.62 19.16
N TYR A 47 2.04 20.77 19.81
CA TYR A 47 1.28 21.28 20.95
C TYR A 47 0.05 22.09 20.51
N GLU A 48 0.21 23.04 19.58
CA GLU A 48 -0.85 23.90 19.06
C GLU A 48 -1.40 23.32 17.75
N ARG A 49 -2.39 22.41 17.88
CA ARG A 49 -3.04 21.75 16.73
C ARG A 49 -3.92 22.68 15.88
N ASN A 50 -3.98 23.97 16.19
CA ASN A 50 -4.66 24.98 15.39
C ASN A 50 -3.65 25.76 14.54
N ILE A 51 -3.76 25.62 13.21
CA ILE A 51 -2.80 26.20 12.24
C ILE A 51 -2.70 27.72 12.35
N THR A 52 -3.81 28.42 12.60
CA THR A 52 -3.80 29.88 12.70
C THR A 52 -3.12 30.37 13.98
N ARG A 53 -3.33 29.68 15.10
CA ARG A 53 -2.64 30.00 16.36
C ARG A 53 -1.16 29.63 16.29
N ALA A 54 -0.85 28.46 15.75
CA ALA A 54 0.52 28.01 15.50
C ALA A 54 1.27 29.00 14.59
N ALA A 55 0.63 29.52 13.54
CA ALA A 55 1.25 30.49 12.64
C ALA A 55 1.61 31.81 13.36
N LYS A 56 0.76 32.26 14.31
CA LYS A 56 1.05 33.46 15.11
C LYS A 56 2.23 33.24 16.06
N GLN A 57 2.30 32.08 16.72
CA GLN A 57 3.43 31.72 17.58
C GLN A 57 4.72 31.56 16.77
N LEU A 58 4.65 30.92 15.60
CA LEU A 58 5.77 30.78 14.70
C LEU A 58 6.30 32.14 14.24
N ARG A 59 5.39 33.06 13.86
CA ARG A 59 5.75 34.43 13.49
C ARG A 59 6.50 35.15 14.61
N GLN A 60 6.02 35.05 15.85
CA GLN A 60 6.68 35.65 17.01
C GLN A 60 8.09 35.06 17.22
N ARG A 61 8.25 33.74 17.10
CA ARG A 61 9.54 33.06 17.26
C ARG A 61 10.53 33.44 16.15
N ILE A 62 10.07 33.51 14.90
CA ILE A 62 10.91 33.93 13.76
C ILE A 62 11.38 35.37 13.94
N ASN A 63 10.48 36.28 14.32
CA ASN A 63 10.85 37.67 14.55
C ASN A 63 11.84 37.81 15.72
N ALA A 64 11.68 37.02 16.78
CA ALA A 64 12.56 37.05 17.94
C ALA A 64 13.97 36.50 17.66
N GLN A 65 14.09 35.39 16.91
CA GLN A 65 15.38 34.71 16.72
C GLN A 65 16.10 35.08 15.43
N GLN A 66 15.36 35.35 14.36
CA GLN A 66 15.93 35.64 13.04
C GLN A 66 15.81 37.11 12.66
N HIS A 67 15.04 37.91 13.43
CA HIS A 67 14.76 39.32 13.12
C HIS A 67 14.13 39.54 11.73
N ILE A 68 13.43 38.52 11.22
CA ILE A 68 12.71 38.56 9.96
C ILE A 68 11.22 38.76 10.24
N ASN A 69 10.61 39.77 9.64
CA ASN A 69 9.17 39.95 9.68
C ASN A 69 8.53 39.14 8.55
N VAL A 70 7.90 38.02 8.92
CA VAL A 70 7.21 37.14 7.99
C VAL A 70 5.70 37.33 8.14
N ASP A 71 4.98 37.34 7.02
CA ASP A 71 3.52 37.42 7.02
C ASP A 71 2.88 36.13 7.58
N GLU A 72 1.67 36.25 8.13
CA GLU A 72 0.92 35.12 8.69
C GLU A 72 0.64 34.06 7.61
N ARG A 73 0.36 34.46 6.37
CA ARG A 73 0.13 33.52 5.25
C ARG A 73 1.37 32.66 4.98
N THR A 74 2.55 33.28 5.00
CA THR A 74 3.80 32.56 4.80
C THR A 74 4.08 31.64 5.98
N CYS A 75 3.80 32.05 7.22
CA CYS A 75 3.92 31.19 8.39
C CYS A 75 2.98 29.96 8.31
N LYS A 76 1.74 30.13 7.82
CA LYS A 76 0.84 28.99 7.54
C LYS A 76 1.43 28.04 6.50
N ALA A 77 1.99 28.59 5.41
CA ALA A 77 2.68 27.78 4.40
C ALA A 77 3.88 27.01 4.98
N ARG A 78 4.63 27.57 5.93
CA ARG A 78 5.71 26.87 6.66
C ARG A 78 5.20 25.71 7.50
N ILE A 79 4.06 25.88 8.17
CA ILE A 79 3.44 24.81 8.95
C ILE A 79 2.97 23.68 8.04
N TYR A 80 2.29 24.00 6.93
CA TYR A 80 1.89 22.96 5.97
C TYR A 80 3.11 22.24 5.38
N ALA A 81 4.16 22.99 5.04
CA ALA A 81 5.41 22.41 4.57
C ALA A 81 6.04 21.48 5.61
N ALA A 82 6.08 21.89 6.90
CA ALA A 82 6.61 21.07 7.97
C ALA A 82 5.78 19.80 8.21
N ILE A 83 4.46 19.90 8.16
CA ILE A 83 3.57 18.74 8.28
C ILE A 83 3.86 17.75 7.16
N ASN A 84 3.95 18.21 5.91
CA ASN A 84 4.23 17.34 4.77
C ASN A 84 5.65 16.76 4.81
N TYR A 85 6.64 17.57 5.19
CA TYR A 85 8.05 17.19 5.15
C TYR A 85 8.43 16.20 6.27
N PHE A 86 7.91 16.38 7.48
CA PHE A 86 8.25 15.49 8.61
C PHE A 86 7.31 14.29 8.76
N ASN A 87 6.10 14.33 8.18
CA ASN A 87 5.13 13.24 8.29
C ASN A 87 4.93 12.47 6.97
N ILE A 88 5.98 12.37 6.14
CA ILE A 88 5.93 11.66 4.85
C ILE A 88 5.45 10.21 5.03
N ASP A 89 5.79 9.57 6.15
CA ASP A 89 5.41 8.19 6.48
C ASP A 89 4.24 8.06 7.46
N ASN A 90 3.32 9.04 7.48
CA ASN A 90 2.11 8.91 8.30
C ASN A 90 1.14 7.91 7.67
N ASN A 91 1.29 6.64 8.05
CA ASN A 91 0.45 5.53 7.63
C ASN A 91 -0.89 5.44 8.38
N VAL A 92 -1.22 6.44 9.23
CA VAL A 92 -2.48 6.45 9.96
C VAL A 92 -3.62 6.57 8.96
N SER A 93 -4.48 5.54 8.92
CA SER A 93 -5.57 5.47 7.97
C SER A 93 -6.53 6.64 8.14
N ILE A 94 -7.16 7.06 7.03
CA ILE A 94 -8.16 8.15 7.02
C ILE A 94 -9.28 7.88 8.03
N LYS A 95 -9.64 6.61 8.25
CA LYS A 95 -10.58 6.19 9.29
C LYS A 95 -10.20 6.66 10.68
N VAL A 96 -8.93 6.54 11.06
CA VAL A 96 -8.44 6.96 12.38
C VAL A 96 -8.48 8.48 12.50
N TRP A 97 -8.16 9.19 11.42
CA TRP A 97 -8.29 10.65 11.37
C TRP A 97 -9.74 11.12 11.54
N GLU A 98 -10.67 10.56 10.77
CA GLU A 98 -12.10 10.89 10.87
C GLU A 98 -12.65 10.58 12.28
N SER A 99 -12.21 9.49 12.89
CA SER A 99 -12.56 9.18 14.29
C SER A 99 -12.01 10.23 15.26
N ASN A 100 -10.74 10.63 15.11
CA ASN A 100 -10.13 11.68 15.94
C ASN A 100 -10.81 13.05 15.76
N TYR A 101 -11.23 13.38 14.54
CA TYR A 101 -11.98 14.61 14.29
C TYR A 101 -13.36 14.57 14.94
N ALA A 102 -14.06 13.43 14.91
CA ALA A 102 -15.34 13.27 15.59
C ALA A 102 -15.23 13.55 17.09
N ASP A 103 -14.22 12.98 17.76
CA ASP A 103 -14.02 13.19 19.20
C ASP A 103 -13.76 14.68 19.53
N LYS A 104 -13.00 15.39 18.69
CA LYS A 104 -12.77 16.84 18.83
C LYS A 104 -14.05 17.66 18.65
N TYR A 105 -14.91 17.28 17.72
CA TYR A 105 -16.21 17.94 17.55
C TYR A 105 -17.13 17.68 18.75
N GLU A 106 -17.07 16.50 19.36
CA GLU A 106 -17.82 16.20 20.59
C GLU A 106 -17.32 17.02 21.78
N ASP A 107 -16.00 17.21 21.92
CA ASP A 107 -15.45 18.08 22.96
C ASP A 107 -15.83 19.55 22.73
N LEU A 108 -15.84 20.01 21.48
CA LEU A 108 -16.36 21.34 21.14
C LEU A 108 -17.85 21.46 21.48
N ALA A 109 -18.64 20.40 21.25
CA ALA A 109 -20.05 20.37 21.61
C ALA A 109 -20.24 20.50 23.14
N LYS A 110 -19.41 19.85 23.95
CA LYS A 110 -19.42 19.99 25.42
C LYS A 110 -19.09 21.42 25.85
N LEU A 111 -18.13 22.07 25.20
CA LEU A 111 -17.80 23.47 25.46
C LEU A 111 -18.96 24.40 25.08
N CYS A 112 -19.61 24.18 23.95
CA CYS A 112 -20.82 24.93 23.56
C CYS A 112 -21.97 24.73 24.56
N ALA A 113 -22.15 23.51 25.08
CA ALA A 113 -23.15 23.20 26.10
C ALA A 113 -22.88 23.97 27.40
N ALA A 114 -21.61 23.99 27.85
CA ALA A 114 -21.21 24.75 29.03
C ALA A 114 -21.40 26.27 28.86
N ALA A 115 -21.27 26.78 27.63
CA ALA A 115 -21.53 28.17 27.28
C ALA A 115 -23.01 28.50 27.06
N GLY A 116 -23.92 27.50 27.07
CA GLY A 116 -25.35 27.67 26.79
C GLY A 116 -25.69 27.89 25.30
N ASP A 117 -24.75 27.64 24.38
CA ASP A 117 -24.96 27.76 22.93
C ASP A 117 -25.40 26.42 22.32
N TYR A 118 -26.68 26.12 22.51
CA TYR A 118 -27.30 24.88 22.04
C TYR A 118 -27.37 24.79 20.50
N LYS A 119 -27.37 25.93 19.79
CA LYS A 119 -27.44 25.94 18.32
C LYS A 119 -26.13 25.44 17.72
N ASN A 120 -25.00 25.93 18.22
CA ASN A 120 -23.69 25.47 17.76
C ASN A 120 -23.35 24.09 18.33
N GLN A 121 -23.83 23.73 19.52
CA GLN A 121 -23.75 22.36 20.04
C GLN A 121 -24.37 21.34 19.06
N GLY A 122 -25.58 21.59 18.57
CA GLY A 122 -26.24 20.72 17.59
C GLY A 122 -25.45 20.55 16.29
N LYS A 123 -24.83 21.64 15.79
CA LYS A 123 -23.95 21.58 14.62
C LYS A 123 -22.68 20.77 14.85
N CYS A 124 -22.07 20.90 16.03
CA CYS A 124 -20.88 20.14 16.38
C CYS A 124 -21.18 18.63 16.43
N TYR A 125 -22.32 18.23 17.01
CA TYR A 125 -22.75 16.83 16.98
C TYR A 125 -23.07 16.33 15.57
N ALA A 126 -23.69 17.15 14.72
CA ALA A 126 -23.93 16.78 13.32
C ALA A 126 -22.63 16.54 12.55
N ALA A 127 -21.63 17.42 12.75
CA ALA A 127 -20.29 17.24 12.16
C ALA A 127 -19.58 16.00 12.70
N ALA A 128 -19.66 15.73 14.01
CA ALA A 128 -19.10 14.52 14.60
C ALA A 128 -19.73 13.24 14.01
N LEU A 129 -21.06 13.23 13.85
CA LEU A 129 -21.77 12.11 13.24
C LEU A 129 -21.34 11.89 11.78
N GLU A 130 -21.14 12.96 11.01
CA GLU A 130 -20.68 12.86 9.63
C GLU A 130 -19.28 12.23 9.54
N CYS A 131 -18.35 12.67 10.40
CA CYS A 131 -17.02 12.06 10.50
C CYS A 131 -17.09 10.57 10.86
N ARG A 132 -17.93 10.19 11.84
CA ARG A 132 -18.15 8.77 12.21
C ARG A 132 -18.75 7.97 11.04
N ARG A 133 -19.66 8.55 10.26
CA ARG A 133 -20.23 7.89 9.06
C ARG A 133 -19.14 7.61 8.01
N ARG A 134 -18.32 8.61 7.67
CA ARG A 134 -17.20 8.44 6.71
C ARG A 134 -16.21 7.39 7.19
N ALA A 135 -15.88 7.37 8.48
CA ALA A 135 -15.01 6.35 9.07
C ALA A 135 -15.60 4.93 8.94
N SER A 136 -16.93 4.80 9.09
CA SER A 136 -17.64 3.53 8.90
C SER A 136 -17.64 3.07 7.45
N GLU A 137 -17.91 3.97 6.50
CA GLU A 137 -17.90 3.68 5.06
C GLU A 137 -16.53 3.18 4.58
N ILE A 138 -15.46 3.82 5.04
CA ILE A 138 -14.09 3.37 4.75
C ILE A 138 -13.84 1.98 5.33
N ALA A 139 -14.30 1.71 6.56
CA ALA A 139 -14.15 0.40 7.19
C ALA A 139 -14.98 -0.71 6.52
N GLU A 140 -16.10 -0.37 5.89
CA GLU A 140 -16.87 -1.31 5.06
C GLU A 140 -16.21 -1.56 3.71
N ALA A 141 -15.69 -0.52 3.06
CA ALA A 141 -14.94 -0.66 1.81
C ALA A 141 -13.71 -1.57 1.97
N ASP A 142 -12.94 -1.39 3.05
CA ASP A 142 -11.79 -2.24 3.38
C ASP A 142 -12.19 -3.71 3.60
N ARG A 143 -13.37 -3.97 4.18
CA ARG A 143 -13.91 -5.32 4.38
C ARG A 143 -14.47 -5.94 3.10
N ASN A 144 -14.97 -5.12 2.18
CA ASN A 144 -15.58 -5.56 0.93
C ASN A 144 -14.56 -5.87 -0.18
N LEU A 145 -13.26 -5.69 0.06
CA LEU A 145 -12.17 -6.18 -0.78
C LEU A 145 -11.95 -7.71 -0.69
N GLY A 146 -12.95 -8.46 -0.20
CA GLY A 146 -12.95 -9.90 -0.26
C GLY A 146 -12.82 -10.35 -1.73
N ILE A 147 -11.83 -11.22 -2.00
CA ILE A 147 -11.60 -11.83 -3.31
C ILE A 147 -12.92 -12.44 -3.79
N VAL A 148 -13.57 -11.78 -4.75
CA VAL A 148 -14.70 -12.37 -5.47
C VAL A 148 -14.10 -13.43 -6.38
N PHE A 149 -14.09 -14.69 -5.92
CA PHE A 149 -13.85 -15.82 -6.81
C PHE A 149 -15.02 -15.86 -7.80
N LEU A 150 -14.83 -15.27 -8.98
CA LEU A 150 -15.69 -15.47 -10.14
C LEU A 150 -15.42 -16.86 -10.71
N ILE A 151 -15.77 -17.92 -9.97
CA ILE A 151 -15.91 -19.24 -10.55
C ILE A 151 -17.26 -19.21 -11.26
N SER A 152 -17.25 -18.81 -12.53
CA SER A 152 -18.42 -19.02 -13.38
C SER A 152 -18.69 -20.54 -13.41
N PRO A 153 -19.95 -20.98 -13.21
CA PRO A 153 -20.33 -22.39 -13.41
C PRO A 153 -20.04 -22.89 -14.83
N GLU A 154 -19.77 -21.98 -15.76
CA GLU A 154 -19.48 -22.24 -17.17
C GLU A 154 -18.00 -22.51 -17.43
N LEU A 155 -17.10 -22.20 -16.48
CA LEU A 155 -15.66 -22.37 -16.67
C LEU A 155 -15.25 -23.80 -16.29
N THR A 156 -14.88 -24.61 -17.28
CA THR A 156 -14.37 -25.95 -17.01
C THR A 156 -12.88 -25.90 -16.68
N PRO A 157 -12.35 -26.84 -15.86
CA PRO A 157 -10.90 -26.95 -15.63
C PRO A 157 -10.09 -27.12 -16.93
N GLU A 158 -10.72 -27.64 -17.97
CA GLU A 158 -10.13 -27.81 -19.30
C GLU A 158 -9.88 -26.43 -19.97
N ASP A 159 -10.77 -25.45 -19.77
CA ASP A 159 -10.59 -24.06 -20.24
C ASP A 159 -9.45 -23.32 -19.54
N LEU A 160 -9.08 -23.77 -18.33
CA LEU A 160 -7.97 -23.26 -17.54
C LEU A 160 -6.62 -23.92 -17.88
N GLY A 161 -6.58 -24.80 -18.90
CA GLY A 161 -5.36 -25.48 -19.35
C GLY A 161 -5.00 -26.74 -18.58
N TYR A 162 -5.89 -27.27 -17.73
CA TYR A 162 -5.66 -28.55 -17.07
C TYR A 162 -5.97 -29.71 -18.01
N SER A 163 -5.01 -30.62 -18.20
CA SER A 163 -5.23 -31.84 -18.97
C SER A 163 -6.02 -32.87 -18.14
N LYS A 164 -7.07 -33.42 -18.74
CA LYS A 164 -7.90 -34.46 -18.10
C LYS A 164 -7.13 -35.77 -18.04
N ALA A 165 -6.63 -36.14 -16.86
CA ALA A 165 -6.01 -37.44 -16.64
C ALA A 165 -7.08 -38.47 -16.22
N SER A 166 -7.43 -39.39 -17.12
CA SER A 166 -8.33 -40.51 -16.80
C SER A 166 -7.52 -41.68 -16.20
N LEU A 167 -7.87 -42.10 -14.98
CA LEU A 167 -7.30 -43.29 -14.33
C LEU A 167 -7.38 -44.54 -15.22
N LYS A 168 -8.44 -44.65 -16.03
CA LYS A 168 -8.64 -45.77 -16.97
C LYS A 168 -7.62 -45.75 -18.11
N GLU A 169 -7.25 -44.57 -18.59
CA GLU A 169 -6.24 -44.42 -19.66
C GLU A 169 -4.83 -44.69 -19.13
N ILE A 170 -4.53 -44.27 -17.90
CA ILE A 170 -3.26 -44.56 -17.23
C ILE A 170 -3.11 -46.08 -17.03
N ALA A 171 -4.16 -46.76 -16.55
CA ALA A 171 -4.16 -48.21 -16.40
C ALA A 171 -4.03 -48.96 -17.74
N ALA A 172 -4.69 -48.47 -18.79
CA ALA A 172 -4.57 -49.04 -20.13
C ALA A 172 -3.15 -48.89 -20.71
N LYS A 173 -2.52 -47.70 -20.56
CA LYS A 173 -1.12 -47.48 -20.97
C LYS A 173 -0.15 -48.37 -20.20
N HIS A 174 -0.33 -48.52 -18.90
CA HIS A 174 0.47 -49.42 -18.07
C HIS A 174 0.36 -50.88 -18.52
N ASN A 175 -0.86 -51.37 -18.78
CA ASN A 175 -1.08 -52.73 -19.27
C ASN A 175 -0.46 -52.95 -20.65
N LYS A 176 -0.60 -52.00 -21.58
CA LYS A 176 0.03 -52.08 -22.91
C LYS A 176 1.56 -52.11 -22.82
N GLY A 177 2.16 -51.28 -21.97
CA GLY A 177 3.61 -51.27 -21.73
C GLY A 177 4.11 -52.60 -21.14
N PHE A 178 3.33 -53.24 -20.27
CA PHE A 178 3.66 -54.56 -19.73
C PHE A 178 3.74 -55.64 -20.82
N TYR A 179 2.76 -55.68 -21.74
CA TYR A 179 2.76 -56.66 -22.84
C TYR A 179 3.90 -56.43 -23.83
N LEU A 180 4.24 -55.17 -24.13
CA LEU A 180 5.40 -54.82 -24.96
C LEU A 180 6.70 -55.37 -24.37
N ASN A 181 6.94 -55.09 -23.08
CA ASN A 181 8.15 -55.56 -22.38
C ASN A 181 8.22 -57.09 -22.31
N LEU A 182 7.08 -57.76 -22.09
CA LEU A 182 7.02 -59.22 -22.04
C LEU A 182 7.36 -59.85 -23.40
N ILE A 183 6.78 -59.35 -24.50
CA ILE A 183 7.01 -59.88 -25.84
C ILE A 183 8.46 -59.64 -26.29
N ASP A 184 9.02 -58.47 -25.97
CA ASP A 184 10.42 -58.16 -26.31
C ASP A 184 11.41 -59.03 -25.55
N SER A 185 11.10 -59.42 -24.31
CA SER A 185 11.97 -60.27 -23.49
C SER A 185 12.06 -61.73 -23.96
N LEU A 186 11.16 -62.20 -24.84
CA LEU A 186 11.15 -63.59 -25.31
C LEU A 186 12.31 -63.87 -26.30
N PRO A 187 13.04 -65.00 -26.15
CA PRO A 187 14.16 -65.36 -27.04
C PRO A 187 13.64 -66.08 -28.30
N ILE A 188 12.76 -65.42 -29.04
CA ILE A 188 12.14 -65.90 -30.28
C ILE A 188 12.55 -65.04 -31.48
N GLU A 189 12.39 -65.57 -32.69
CA GLU A 189 12.70 -64.83 -33.91
C GLU A 189 11.85 -63.55 -34.04
N LYS A 190 12.43 -62.51 -34.65
CA LYS A 190 11.77 -61.20 -34.82
C LYS A 190 10.43 -61.29 -35.58
N VAL A 191 10.27 -62.29 -36.44
CA VAL A 191 9.03 -62.54 -37.18
C VAL A 191 7.90 -63.01 -36.25
N GLU A 192 8.21 -63.88 -35.28
CA GLU A 192 7.22 -64.32 -34.28
C GLU A 192 6.89 -63.21 -33.28
N LYS A 193 7.84 -62.35 -32.92
CA LYS A 193 7.55 -61.16 -32.09
C LYS A 193 6.52 -60.25 -32.77
N LYS A 194 6.68 -59.98 -34.07
CA LYS A 194 5.73 -59.21 -34.86
C LYS A 194 4.35 -59.87 -34.96
N ARG A 195 4.28 -61.21 -35.01
CA ARG A 195 3.01 -61.94 -34.93
C ARG A 195 2.34 -61.74 -33.56
N LEU A 196 3.09 -61.90 -32.48
CA LEU A 196 2.57 -61.78 -31.11
C LEU A 196 2.08 -60.35 -30.79
N LEU A 197 2.78 -59.33 -31.28
CA LEU A 197 2.32 -57.93 -31.16
C LEU A 197 0.98 -57.70 -31.87
N ARG A 198 0.81 -58.33 -33.04
CA ARG A 198 -0.44 -58.27 -33.81
C ARG A 198 -1.57 -59.05 -33.15
N ASP A 199 -1.28 -60.24 -32.62
CA ASP A 199 -2.26 -61.07 -31.89
C ASP A 199 -2.72 -60.39 -30.58
N ALA A 200 -1.85 -59.58 -29.96
CA ALA A 200 -2.16 -58.79 -28.77
C ALA A 200 -2.95 -57.49 -29.07
N ASP A 201 -3.31 -57.24 -30.33
CA ASP A 201 -3.99 -56.02 -30.81
C ASP A 201 -3.25 -54.72 -30.41
N ILE A 202 -1.91 -54.79 -30.39
CA ILE A 202 -1.03 -53.65 -30.13
C ILE A 202 -0.61 -53.10 -31.50
N GLN A 203 -1.17 -51.96 -31.88
CA GLN A 203 -0.74 -51.24 -33.08
C GLN A 203 0.69 -50.70 -32.85
N GLU A 204 1.64 -51.06 -33.74
CA GLU A 204 2.93 -50.36 -33.83
C GLU A 204 2.62 -48.89 -34.19
N ALA A 205 2.64 -48.02 -33.19
CA ALA A 205 2.55 -46.59 -33.44
C ALA A 205 3.91 -46.14 -33.97
N GLU A 206 3.98 -45.74 -35.25
CA GLU A 206 5.08 -44.90 -35.72
C GLU A 206 5.02 -43.59 -34.94
N TYR A 207 6.03 -43.34 -34.11
CA TYR A 207 6.25 -42.05 -33.48
C TYR A 207 7.26 -41.28 -34.34
N GLU A 208 6.87 -40.12 -34.85
CA GLU A 208 7.84 -39.10 -35.26
C GLU A 208 8.49 -38.56 -33.98
N GLU A 209 9.79 -38.80 -33.81
CA GLU A 209 10.59 -38.04 -32.86
C GLU A 209 10.54 -36.58 -33.28
N LEU A 210 9.84 -35.75 -32.50
CA LEU A 210 9.96 -34.31 -32.59
C LEU A 210 11.39 -33.95 -32.17
N ASN A 211 12.25 -33.70 -33.15
CA ASN A 211 13.53 -33.06 -32.90
C ASN A 211 13.25 -31.67 -32.30
N GLU A 212 13.77 -31.45 -31.09
CA GLU A 212 13.84 -30.12 -30.49
C GLU A 212 14.83 -29.26 -31.31
N GLU A 213 14.31 -28.25 -32.01
CA GLU A 213 15.04 -27.04 -32.41
C GLU A 213 14.43 -25.82 -31.71
#